data_AF-A0A0G4HGE8-F1
#
_entry.id   AF-A0A0G4HGE8-F1
#
_cell.length_a   1.000
_cell.length_b   1.000
_cell.length_c   1.000
_cell.angle_alpha   90.00
_cell.angle_beta   90.00
_cell.angle_gamma   90.00
#
_symmetry.space_group_name_H-M   'P 1'
#
loop_
_entity.id
_entity.type
_entity.pdbx_description
1 polymer ?
#
loop_
_entity_poly.entity_id
_entity_poly.type
_entity_poly.pdbx_seq_one_letter_code
_entity_poly.pdbx_strand_id
1 'polypeptide(L)'
;MFHEAVNGASAWLSAIPSSGWLRFPPTVYRVAIHIRLGLGILEMRRAGVYVCGSPLDPRGHHTQKCPNGGGVHWRHEQVKGAFTQILRGLRHTHVLEETTLGHLGVATDSYLADQRNKRADIFASLSNGNTILADVSVTFPISSDTACLRARSKTAGAAAKTKSEEKQRKHAVAARSVGLRFVPLVFQTFGRPDREMVSFVKELVGIAGSRAGFSTEGEMRVV
;
A
#
# COMPACT_ATOMS: atom_id res chain seq x y z
N MET A 1 -21.36 -15.93 -8.78
CA MET A 1 -21.19 -14.96 -9.88
C MET A 1 -20.28 -13.84 -9.38
N PHE A 2 -18.97 -14.06 -9.38
CA PHE A 2 -17.98 -13.03 -9.02
C PHE A 2 -17.58 -12.32 -10.30
N HIS A 3 -18.25 -11.20 -10.61
CA HIS A 3 -17.86 -10.34 -11.71
C HIS A 3 -16.43 -9.82 -11.50
N GLU A 4 -15.62 -9.96 -12.55
CA GLU A 4 -14.37 -9.26 -12.82
C GLU A 4 -14.14 -8.05 -11.90
N ALA A 5 -13.22 -8.20 -10.94
CA ALA A 5 -12.69 -7.08 -10.20
C ALA A 5 -12.11 -6.09 -11.21
N VAL A 6 -12.70 -4.89 -11.30
CA VAL A 6 -12.25 -3.81 -12.16
C VAL A 6 -10.75 -3.59 -11.90
N ASN A 7 -9.92 -4.06 -12.84
CA ASN A 7 -8.48 -4.14 -12.66
C ASN A 7 -7.85 -2.74 -12.63
N GLY A 8 -7.66 -2.17 -11.44
CA GLY A 8 -6.75 -1.04 -11.23
C GLY A 8 -7.27 0.10 -10.37
N ALA A 9 -6.86 1.32 -10.74
CA ALA A 9 -7.19 2.53 -9.99
C ALA A 9 -8.70 2.71 -9.96
N SER A 10 -9.30 2.62 -8.78
CA SER A 10 -10.75 2.74 -8.52
C SER A 10 -11.63 1.51 -8.71
N ALA A 11 -11.06 0.33 -8.51
CA ALA A 11 -11.83 -0.88 -8.18
C ALA A 11 -12.84 -0.67 -7.03
N TRP A 12 -12.56 0.29 -6.13
CA TRP A 12 -13.45 0.66 -5.03
C TRP A 12 -14.78 1.28 -5.48
N LEU A 13 -14.91 1.76 -6.72
CA LEU A 13 -16.17 2.30 -7.25
C LEU A 13 -17.21 1.21 -7.53
N SER A 14 -16.75 0.02 -7.90
CA SER A 14 -17.58 -1.15 -8.16
C SER A 14 -17.61 -2.12 -6.98
N ALA A 15 -16.89 -1.82 -5.90
CA ALA A 15 -16.87 -2.68 -4.72
C ALA A 15 -18.19 -2.57 -3.96
N ILE A 16 -18.84 -3.71 -3.74
CA ILE A 16 -20.03 -3.80 -2.89
C ILE A 16 -19.53 -3.90 -1.44
N PRO A 17 -19.82 -2.93 -0.56
CA PRO A 17 -19.37 -2.99 0.82
C PRO A 17 -20.09 -4.15 1.54
N SER A 18 -19.34 -5.11 2.06
CA SER A 18 -19.89 -6.25 2.79
C SER A 18 -20.21 -5.96 4.26
N SER A 19 -19.79 -4.80 4.77
CA SER A 19 -20.10 -4.34 6.13
C SER A 19 -20.10 -2.81 6.21
N GLY A 20 -20.65 -2.26 7.30
CA GLY A 20 -20.64 -0.81 7.56
C GLY A 20 -19.22 -0.22 7.60
N TRP A 21 -18.24 -0.98 8.07
CA TRP A 21 -16.83 -0.58 8.14
C TRP A 21 -16.18 -0.41 6.76
N LEU A 22 -16.72 -1.06 5.73
CA LEU A 22 -16.23 -0.98 4.36
C LEU A 22 -17.00 0.05 3.51
N ARG A 23 -17.93 0.78 4.12
CA ARG A 23 -18.74 1.80 3.44
C ARG A 23 -18.09 3.18 3.59
N PHE A 24 -17.87 3.86 2.47
CA PHE A 24 -17.46 5.26 2.51
C PHE A 24 -18.59 6.15 3.04
N PRO A 25 -18.30 7.05 4.00
CA PRO A 25 -19.21 8.15 4.29
C PRO A 25 -19.48 8.99 3.02
N PRO A 26 -20.70 9.50 2.80
CA PRO A 26 -21.05 10.22 1.56
C PRO A 26 -20.11 11.40 1.24
N THR A 27 -19.65 12.14 2.26
CA THR A 27 -18.71 13.25 2.11
C THR A 27 -17.34 12.79 1.62
N VAL A 28 -16.80 11.73 2.22
CA VAL A 28 -15.52 11.11 1.82
C VAL A 28 -15.60 10.59 0.39
N TYR A 29 -16.70 9.92 0.03
CA TYR A 29 -16.93 9.45 -1.33
C TYR A 29 -16.93 10.61 -2.34
N ARG A 30 -17.69 11.68 -2.07
CA ARG A 30 -17.76 12.86 -2.94
C ARG A 30 -16.38 13.51 -3.11
N VAL A 31 -15.63 13.70 -2.02
CA VAL A 31 -14.28 14.27 -2.08
C VAL A 31 -13.35 13.37 -2.90
N ALA A 32 -13.36 12.05 -2.69
CA ALA A 32 -12.55 11.11 -3.45
C ALA A 32 -12.85 11.16 -4.96
N ILE A 33 -14.11 11.29 -5.35
CA ILE A 33 -14.52 11.48 -6.75
C ILE A 33 -14.02 12.80 -7.32
N HIS A 34 -14.13 13.91 -6.59
CA HIS A 34 -13.65 15.21 -7.05
C HIS A 34 -12.13 15.20 -7.29
N ILE A 35 -11.35 14.67 -6.35
CA ILE A 35 -9.89 14.55 -6.50
C ILE A 35 -9.56 13.67 -7.70
N ARG A 36 -10.27 12.55 -7.89
CA ARG A 36 -10.03 11.64 -9.02
C ARG A 36 -10.33 12.28 -10.37
N LEU A 37 -11.43 13.03 -10.48
CA LEU A 37 -11.85 13.70 -11.71
C LEU A 37 -11.15 15.05 -11.93
N GLY A 38 -10.33 15.50 -10.98
CA GLY A 38 -9.68 16.82 -11.02
C GLY A 38 -10.67 17.99 -10.87
N LEU A 39 -11.84 17.74 -10.29
CA LEU A 39 -12.87 18.74 -10.04
C LEU A 39 -12.57 19.53 -8.78
N GLY A 40 -13.07 20.76 -8.72
CA GLY A 40 -12.90 21.62 -7.54
C GLY A 40 -13.72 21.13 -6.35
N ILE A 41 -13.10 21.07 -5.18
CA ILE A 41 -13.73 20.73 -3.90
C ILE A 41 -14.18 22.03 -3.26
N LEU A 42 -15.49 22.16 -2.98
CA LEU A 42 -16.08 23.41 -2.51
C LEU A 42 -15.48 23.86 -1.17
N GLU A 43 -15.23 22.91 -0.28
CA GLU A 43 -14.65 23.12 1.04
C GLU A 43 -13.22 23.67 0.95
N MET A 44 -12.46 23.28 -0.08
CA MET A 44 -11.09 23.74 -0.30
C MET A 44 -11.02 25.16 -0.86
N ARG A 45 -12.11 25.69 -1.44
CA ARG A 45 -12.14 27.07 -1.95
C ARG A 45 -12.24 28.13 -0.85
N ARG A 46 -12.61 27.74 0.38
CA ARG A 46 -12.87 28.67 1.50
C ARG A 46 -11.64 28.90 2.39
N ALA A 47 -10.58 28.11 2.25
CA ALA A 47 -9.38 28.21 3.09
C ALA A 47 -8.19 28.75 2.27
N GLY A 48 -7.55 29.80 2.78
CA GLY A 48 -6.51 30.54 2.04
C GLY A 48 -5.13 29.86 2.01
N VAL A 49 -4.76 29.12 3.06
CA VAL A 49 -3.42 28.52 3.21
C VAL A 49 -3.54 27.18 3.93
N TYR A 50 -2.73 26.19 3.54
CA TYR A 50 -2.64 24.88 4.20
C TYR A 50 -1.68 24.91 5.40
N VAL A 51 -1.69 23.87 6.25
CA VAL A 51 -0.86 23.78 7.48
C VAL A 51 0.64 23.99 7.22
N CYS A 52 1.14 23.67 6.03
CA CYS A 52 2.54 23.87 5.66
C CYS A 52 2.86 25.27 5.09
N GLY A 53 1.92 26.21 5.08
CA GLY A 53 2.09 27.54 4.49
C GLY A 53 1.89 27.60 2.96
N SER A 54 1.66 26.48 2.29
CA SER A 54 1.37 26.48 0.84
C SER A 54 -0.08 26.90 0.57
N PRO A 55 -0.36 27.54 -0.59
CA PRO A 55 -1.73 27.81 -1.01
C PRO A 55 -2.54 26.51 -1.07
N LEU A 56 -3.77 26.56 -0.56
CA LEU A 56 -4.67 25.41 -0.67
C LEU A 56 -5.17 25.32 -2.10
N ASP A 57 -4.80 24.26 -2.81
CA ASP A 57 -5.27 24.08 -4.18
C ASP A 57 -6.74 23.61 -4.18
N PRO A 58 -7.63 24.24 -4.98
CA PRO A 58 -9.06 23.88 -4.98
C PRO A 58 -9.36 22.43 -5.38
N ARG A 59 -8.40 21.70 -5.96
CA ARG A 59 -8.54 20.30 -6.37
C ARG A 59 -8.06 19.32 -5.30
N GLY A 60 -7.51 19.81 -4.19
CA GLY A 60 -7.01 19.02 -3.07
C GLY A 60 -5.76 18.18 -3.36
N HIS A 61 -5.01 18.45 -4.43
CA HIS A 61 -3.81 17.72 -4.81
C HIS A 61 -2.68 17.85 -3.79
N HIS A 62 -2.48 19.04 -3.22
CA HIS A 62 -1.48 19.32 -2.22
C HIS A 62 -1.73 18.51 -0.94
N THR A 63 -2.99 18.42 -0.49
CA THR A 63 -3.38 17.65 0.70
C THR A 63 -3.14 16.14 0.55
N GLN A 64 -3.01 15.65 -0.69
CA GLN A 64 -2.68 14.25 -0.96
C GLN A 64 -1.19 13.92 -0.78
N LYS A 65 -0.30 14.92 -0.79
CA LYS A 65 1.16 14.73 -0.75
C LYS A 65 1.89 15.49 0.36
N CYS A 66 1.22 16.43 1.03
CA CYS A 66 1.84 17.25 2.05
C CYS A 66 2.15 16.43 3.32
N PRO A 67 3.41 16.40 3.79
CA PRO A 67 3.77 15.68 5.01
C PRO A 67 3.26 16.37 6.28
N ASN A 68 3.15 17.71 6.28
CA ASN A 68 2.83 18.50 7.48
C ASN A 68 1.34 18.46 7.86
N GLY A 69 0.47 18.09 6.92
CA GLY A 69 -0.98 18.11 7.13
C GLY A 69 -1.55 16.84 7.76
N GLY A 70 -0.70 15.88 8.15
CA GLY A 70 -1.10 14.61 8.77
C GLY A 70 -1.78 13.60 7.84
N GLY A 71 -2.44 14.04 6.76
CA GLY A 71 -3.20 13.16 5.86
C GLY A 71 -2.37 12.05 5.19
N VAL A 72 -1.11 12.32 4.85
CA VAL A 72 -0.20 11.29 4.30
C VAL A 72 0.10 10.22 5.36
N HIS A 73 0.43 10.64 6.58
CA HIS A 73 0.70 9.73 7.69
C HIS A 73 -0.56 8.93 8.06
N TRP A 74 -1.71 9.59 8.19
CA TRP A 74 -2.99 8.92 8.46
C TRP A 74 -3.31 7.83 7.42
N ARG A 75 -3.16 8.13 6.11
CA ARG A 75 -3.36 7.11 5.06
C ARG A 75 -2.38 5.95 5.18
N HIS A 76 -1.12 6.22 5.49
CA HIS A 76 -0.13 5.18 5.73
C HIS A 76 -0.54 4.28 6.90
N GLU A 77 -0.91 4.86 8.04
CA GLU A 77 -1.35 4.12 9.23
C GLU A 77 -2.59 3.26 8.96
N GLN A 78 -3.58 3.79 8.22
CA GLN A 78 -4.77 3.02 7.85
C GLN A 78 -4.43 1.81 6.97
N VAL A 79 -3.53 1.97 5.99
CA VAL A 79 -3.10 0.87 5.11
C VAL A 79 -2.24 -0.14 5.88
N LYS A 80 -1.32 0.32 6.72
CA LYS A 80 -0.51 -0.52 7.62
C LYS A 80 -1.43 -1.36 8.52
N GLY A 81 -2.38 -0.72 9.20
CA GLY A 81 -3.35 -1.39 10.06
C GLY A 81 -4.18 -2.44 9.32
N ALA A 82 -4.65 -2.14 8.10
CA ALA A 82 -5.38 -3.11 7.28
C ALA A 82 -4.55 -4.35 6.94
N PHE A 83 -3.29 -4.18 6.52
CA PHE A 83 -2.40 -5.30 6.24
C PHE A 83 -2.04 -6.10 7.49
N THR A 84 -1.80 -5.42 8.61
CA THR A 84 -1.56 -6.08 9.88
C THR A 84 -2.77 -6.92 10.29
N GLN A 85 -3.99 -6.41 10.13
CA GLN A 85 -5.22 -7.17 10.40
C GLN A 85 -5.35 -8.39 9.49
N ILE A 86 -5.08 -8.24 8.19
CA ILE A 86 -5.08 -9.36 7.23
C ILE A 86 -4.08 -10.44 7.68
N LEU A 87 -2.85 -10.06 7.99
CA LEU A 87 -1.79 -10.99 8.41
C LEU A 87 -2.09 -11.66 9.76
N ARG A 88 -2.60 -10.92 10.75
CA ARG A 88 -3.04 -11.47 12.04
C ARG A 88 -4.24 -12.42 11.91
N GLY A 89 -5.07 -12.21 10.89
CA GLY A 89 -6.17 -13.11 10.55
C GLY A 89 -5.72 -14.44 9.96
N LEU A 90 -4.47 -14.55 9.48
CA LEU A 90 -3.91 -15.80 8.98
C LEU A 90 -3.50 -16.69 10.17
N ARG A 91 -3.96 -17.95 10.17
CA ARG A 91 -3.59 -18.91 11.21
C ARG A 91 -2.08 -19.14 11.23
N HIS A 92 -1.52 -19.30 12.44
CA HIS A 92 -0.10 -19.55 12.66
C HIS A 92 0.83 -18.52 12.01
N THR A 93 0.38 -17.26 11.94
CA THR A 93 1.19 -16.13 11.51
C THR A 93 1.52 -15.26 12.72
N HIS A 94 2.81 -15.00 12.93
CA HIS A 94 3.26 -14.07 13.96
C HIS A 94 3.54 -12.72 13.31
N VAL A 95 2.96 -11.63 13.85
CA VAL A 95 3.06 -10.29 13.27
C VAL A 95 3.55 -9.29 14.32
N LEU A 96 4.64 -8.60 14.01
CA LEU A 96 5.11 -7.45 14.77
C LEU A 96 4.99 -6.20 13.92
N GLU A 97 4.57 -5.10 14.54
CA GLU A 97 4.56 -3.80 13.89
C GLU A 97 5.85 -3.07 14.24
N GLU A 98 6.29 -2.17 13.36
CA GLU A 98 7.18 -1.09 13.77
C GLU A 98 8.52 -1.57 14.38
N THR A 99 9.02 -2.69 13.87
CA THR A 99 10.19 -3.40 14.40
C THR A 99 11.47 -2.96 13.69
N THR A 100 12.54 -2.76 14.46
CA THR A 100 13.85 -2.44 13.90
C THR A 100 14.57 -3.70 13.43
N LEU A 101 15.40 -3.55 12.40
CA LEU A 101 16.26 -4.62 11.92
C LEU A 101 17.15 -5.17 13.05
N GLY A 102 17.70 -4.31 13.91
CA GLY A 102 18.48 -4.76 15.07
C GLY A 102 17.71 -5.66 16.05
N HIS A 103 16.41 -5.42 16.27
CA HIS A 103 15.59 -6.28 17.13
C HIS A 103 15.34 -7.67 16.52
N LEU A 104 15.40 -7.79 15.20
CA LEU A 104 15.24 -9.05 14.47
C LEU A 104 16.54 -9.87 14.37
N GLY A 105 17.56 -9.53 15.17
CA GLY A 105 18.81 -10.26 15.23
C GLY A 105 19.84 -9.86 14.18
N VAL A 106 19.70 -8.68 13.56
CA VAL A 106 20.77 -8.13 12.71
C VAL A 106 21.93 -7.70 13.64
N ALA A 107 22.83 -8.64 13.93
CA ALA A 107 24.16 -8.34 14.46
C ALA A 107 25.00 -7.80 13.29
N THR A 108 25.37 -6.52 13.35
CA THR A 108 26.13 -5.91 12.26
C THR A 108 27.59 -5.77 12.64
N ASP A 109 28.43 -6.39 11.82
CA ASP A 109 29.76 -5.87 11.52
C ASP A 109 29.63 -4.42 11.02
N SER A 110 30.67 -3.61 11.20
CA SER A 110 30.66 -2.13 11.07
C SER A 110 30.03 -1.56 9.80
N TYR A 111 29.97 -2.33 8.70
CA TYR A 111 29.43 -1.90 7.40
C TYR A 111 27.90 -1.73 7.36
N LEU A 112 27.15 -2.35 8.29
CA LEU A 112 25.69 -2.31 8.31
C LEU A 112 25.10 -1.61 9.54
N ALA A 113 25.94 -0.96 10.37
CA ALA A 113 25.51 -0.29 11.60
C ALA A 113 24.33 0.69 11.37
N ASP A 114 24.34 1.43 10.25
CA ASP A 114 23.26 2.36 9.87
C ASP A 114 21.93 1.66 9.54
N GLN A 115 21.95 0.36 9.25
CA GLN A 115 20.74 -0.42 8.98
C GLN A 115 20.06 -0.88 10.27
N ARG A 116 20.78 -0.97 11.39
CA ARG A 116 20.25 -1.49 12.67
C ARG A 116 19.01 -0.72 13.14
N ASN A 117 19.04 0.60 12.99
CA ASN A 117 17.96 1.49 13.41
C ASN A 117 16.86 1.65 12.35
N LYS A 118 17.03 1.05 11.15
CA LYS A 118 15.96 1.07 10.16
C LYS A 118 14.79 0.26 10.68
N ARG A 119 13.64 0.91 10.68
CA ARG A 119 12.36 0.38 11.12
C ARG A 119 11.57 -0.05 9.90
N ALA A 120 11.00 -1.25 9.96
CA ALA A 120 9.97 -1.66 9.02
C ALA A 120 8.60 -1.46 9.64
N ASP A 121 7.60 -1.26 8.79
CA ASP A 121 6.23 -1.07 9.25
C ASP A 121 5.66 -2.37 9.79
N ILE A 122 5.94 -3.49 9.13
CA ILE A 122 5.40 -4.80 9.46
C ILE A 122 6.50 -5.87 9.31
N PHE A 123 6.64 -6.71 10.33
CA PHE A 123 7.32 -7.99 10.25
C PHE A 123 6.29 -9.11 10.38
N ALA A 124 6.38 -10.14 9.54
CA ALA A 124 5.52 -11.31 9.68
C ALA A 124 6.25 -12.62 9.40
N SER A 125 6.05 -13.61 10.27
CA SER A 125 6.42 -15.01 10.04
C SER A 125 5.18 -15.76 9.59
N LEU A 126 5.15 -16.14 8.32
CA LEU A 126 4.02 -16.78 7.67
C LEU A 126 4.05 -18.29 7.92
N SER A 127 2.88 -18.92 7.85
CA SER A 127 2.72 -20.34 8.17
C SER A 127 3.36 -21.30 7.15
N ASN A 128 3.81 -20.80 6.00
CA ASN A 128 4.56 -21.55 4.99
C ASN A 128 6.08 -21.53 5.23
N GLY A 129 6.53 -20.96 6.36
CA GLY A 129 7.94 -20.84 6.71
C GLY A 129 8.60 -19.55 6.20
N ASN A 130 7.93 -18.76 5.36
CA ASN A 130 8.47 -17.49 4.89
C ASN A 130 8.40 -16.42 5.99
N THR A 131 9.48 -15.68 6.16
CA THR A 131 9.52 -14.47 6.99
C THR A 131 9.67 -13.24 6.12
N ILE A 132 8.86 -12.21 6.39
CA ILE A 132 8.80 -11.00 5.60
C ILE A 132 9.04 -9.75 6.42
N LEU A 133 9.61 -8.76 5.74
CA LEU A 133 9.72 -7.38 6.18
C LEU A 133 8.95 -6.52 5.17
N ALA A 134 7.89 -5.86 5.61
CA ALA A 134 7.03 -5.07 4.75
C ALA A 134 7.01 -3.59 5.15
N ASP A 135 6.90 -2.74 4.13
CA ASP A 135 6.99 -1.29 4.25
C ASP A 135 5.96 -0.64 3.32
N VAL A 136 5.07 0.14 3.91
CA VAL A 136 3.85 0.70 3.34
C VAL A 136 4.13 2.06 2.73
N SER A 137 3.57 2.31 1.55
CA SER A 137 3.51 3.68 1.03
C SER A 137 2.29 3.92 0.18
N VAL A 138 1.69 5.09 0.38
CA VAL A 138 0.65 5.63 -0.49
C VAL A 138 1.24 6.82 -1.23
N THR A 139 1.35 6.71 -2.55
CA THR A 139 1.92 7.75 -3.41
C THR A 139 0.82 8.45 -4.22
N PHE A 140 0.93 9.76 -4.36
CA PHE A 140 0.01 10.52 -5.18
C PHE A 140 0.53 10.60 -6.62
N PRO A 141 -0.22 10.14 -7.63
CA PRO A 141 0.28 10.08 -9.00
C PRO A 141 0.42 11.45 -9.67
N ILE A 142 -0.34 12.45 -9.24
CA ILE A 142 -0.28 13.80 -9.81
C ILE A 142 0.91 14.58 -9.22
N SER A 143 1.70 15.19 -10.09
CA SER A 143 2.86 16.00 -9.73
C SER A 143 2.75 17.41 -10.33
N SER A 144 3.34 18.39 -9.66
CA SER A 144 3.56 19.74 -10.20
C SER A 144 4.78 19.79 -11.13
N ASP A 145 5.68 18.82 -11.02
CA ASP A 145 6.76 18.61 -11.98
C ASP A 145 6.18 17.93 -13.24
N THR A 146 6.30 18.62 -14.38
CA THR A 146 5.75 18.21 -15.66
C THR A 146 6.40 16.96 -16.24
N ALA A 147 7.71 16.77 -16.04
CA ALA A 147 8.42 15.56 -16.47
C ALA A 147 7.98 14.36 -15.65
N CYS A 148 7.88 14.54 -14.33
CA CYS A 148 7.37 13.51 -13.42
C CYS A 148 5.92 13.14 -13.73
N LEU A 149 5.06 14.14 -13.96
CA LEU A 149 3.66 13.93 -14.32
C LEU A 149 3.53 13.16 -15.64
N ARG A 150 4.29 13.56 -16.68
CA ARG A 150 4.31 12.89 -17.98
C ARG A 150 4.77 11.43 -17.86
N ALA A 151 5.82 11.16 -17.07
CA ALA A 151 6.28 9.80 -16.85
C ALA A 151 5.19 8.94 -16.16
N ARG A 152 4.51 9.51 -15.16
CA ARG A 152 3.46 8.82 -14.39
C ARG A 152 2.15 8.63 -15.17
N SER A 153 1.87 9.47 -16.17
CA SER A 153 0.63 9.38 -16.96
C SER A 153 0.71 8.34 -18.09
N LYS A 154 1.90 7.94 -18.53
CA LYS A 154 2.10 6.96 -19.62
C LYS A 154 1.54 5.57 -19.30
N THR A 155 1.57 5.17 -18.04
CA THR A 155 1.14 3.83 -17.65
C THR A 155 0.42 3.91 -16.31
N ALA A 156 -0.77 3.34 -16.27
CA ALA A 156 -1.53 3.29 -15.03
C ALA A 156 -0.76 2.49 -13.96
N GLY A 157 -0.64 3.06 -12.75
CA GLY A 157 0.18 2.48 -11.67
C GLY A 157 1.66 2.87 -11.70
N ALA A 158 2.12 3.67 -12.67
CA ALA A 158 3.54 4.05 -12.79
C ALA A 158 4.10 4.68 -11.51
N ALA A 159 3.35 5.57 -10.83
CA ALA A 159 3.83 6.16 -9.58
C ALA A 159 4.04 5.12 -8.47
N ALA A 160 3.15 4.13 -8.36
CA ALA A 160 3.29 3.05 -7.38
C ALA A 160 4.47 2.13 -7.73
N LYS A 161 4.64 1.80 -9.02
CA LYS A 161 5.80 1.05 -9.52
C LYS A 161 7.12 1.75 -9.15
N THR A 162 7.28 3.02 -9.51
CA THR A 162 8.51 3.78 -9.19
C THR A 162 8.77 3.83 -7.68
N LYS A 163 7.72 3.99 -6.86
CA LYS A 163 7.88 4.02 -5.41
C LYS A 163 8.22 2.64 -4.82
N SER A 164 7.69 1.57 -5.39
CA SER A 164 8.02 0.18 -5.05
C SER A 164 9.49 -0.12 -5.35
N GLU A 165 9.97 0.22 -6.56
CA GLU A 165 11.38 0.08 -6.96
C GLU A 165 12.33 0.88 -6.06
N GLU A 166 11.94 2.10 -5.65
CA GLU A 166 12.71 2.93 -4.72
C GLU A 166 12.86 2.22 -3.35
N LYS A 167 11.77 1.65 -2.81
CA LYS A 167 11.81 0.91 -1.54
C LYS A 167 12.63 -0.38 -1.65
N GLN A 168 12.43 -1.14 -2.72
CA GLN A 168 13.22 -2.36 -2.99
C GLN A 168 14.72 -2.05 -2.98
N ARG A 169 15.15 -1.03 -3.73
CA ARG A 169 16.55 -0.61 -3.77
C ARG A 169 17.09 -0.21 -2.38
N LYS A 170 16.26 0.37 -1.52
CA LYS A 170 16.65 0.87 -0.18
C LYS A 170 16.72 -0.21 0.90
N HIS A 171 15.90 -1.26 0.80
CA HIS A 171 15.66 -2.18 1.92
C HIS A 171 15.91 -3.65 1.59
N ALA A 172 15.83 -4.07 0.32
CA ALA A 172 15.90 -5.49 -0.04
C ALA A 172 17.22 -6.17 0.34
N VAL A 173 18.34 -5.46 0.15
CA VAL A 173 19.68 -6.00 0.47
C VAL A 173 19.81 -6.25 1.98
N ALA A 174 19.42 -5.27 2.81
CA ALA A 174 19.48 -5.38 4.27
C ALA A 174 18.50 -6.42 4.83
N ALA A 175 17.33 -6.60 4.21
CA ALA A 175 16.41 -7.68 4.59
C ALA A 175 17.01 -9.06 4.27
N ARG A 176 17.57 -9.22 3.06
CA ARG A 176 18.16 -10.50 2.63
C ARG A 176 19.38 -10.90 3.45
N SER A 177 20.19 -9.95 3.93
CA SER A 177 21.36 -10.27 4.76
C SER A 177 21.01 -10.94 6.09
N VAL A 178 19.73 -10.89 6.50
CA VAL A 178 19.22 -11.58 7.69
C VAL A 178 18.15 -12.61 7.37
N GLY A 179 18.15 -13.12 6.14
CA GLY A 179 17.26 -14.19 5.71
C GLY A 179 15.79 -13.78 5.58
N LEU A 180 15.50 -12.47 5.55
CA LEU A 180 14.13 -11.95 5.40
C LEU A 180 13.85 -11.53 3.96
N ARG A 181 12.61 -11.76 3.52
CA ARG A 181 12.13 -11.22 2.24
C ARG A 181 11.52 -9.84 2.43
N PHE A 182 12.04 -8.85 1.69
CA PHE A 182 11.42 -7.52 1.66
C PHE A 182 10.20 -7.49 0.73
N VAL A 183 9.11 -6.86 1.20
CA VAL A 183 7.86 -6.71 0.46
C VAL A 183 7.39 -5.25 0.50
N PRO A 184 7.51 -4.50 -0.60
CA PRO A 184 6.93 -3.16 -0.67
C PRO A 184 5.40 -3.26 -0.79
N LEU A 185 4.68 -2.57 0.10
CA LEU A 185 3.22 -2.49 0.06
C LEU A 185 2.82 -1.11 -0.46
N VAL A 186 2.86 -0.93 -1.79
CA VAL A 186 2.72 0.40 -2.40
C VAL A 186 1.40 0.56 -3.16
N PHE A 187 0.70 1.66 -2.86
CA PHE A 187 -0.52 2.07 -3.54
C PHE A 187 -0.41 3.46 -4.12
N GLN A 188 -1.16 3.72 -5.19
CA GLN A 188 -1.56 5.06 -5.56
C GLN A 188 -2.76 5.51 -4.72
N THR A 189 -2.86 6.80 -4.41
CA THR A 189 -4.03 7.39 -3.73
C THR A 189 -5.37 7.05 -4.41
N PHE A 190 -5.38 6.83 -5.73
CA PHE A 190 -6.57 6.42 -6.47
C PHE A 190 -6.92 4.92 -6.35
N GLY A 191 -6.21 4.18 -5.52
CA GLY A 191 -6.47 2.78 -5.17
C GLY A 191 -5.74 1.75 -6.03
N ARG A 192 -4.78 2.14 -6.87
CA ARG A 192 -4.02 1.17 -7.68
C ARG A 192 -2.80 0.65 -6.91
N PRO A 193 -2.74 -0.65 -6.60
CA PRO A 193 -1.53 -1.25 -6.02
C PRO A 193 -0.43 -1.40 -7.08
N ASP A 194 0.81 -1.52 -6.63
CA ASP A 194 1.91 -2.00 -7.47
C ASP A 194 1.82 -3.52 -7.69
N ARG A 195 2.61 -4.05 -8.65
CA ARG A 195 2.54 -5.46 -9.04
C ARG A 195 3.01 -6.41 -7.95
N GLU A 196 4.05 -6.05 -7.19
CA GLU A 196 4.59 -6.91 -6.14
C GLU A 196 3.60 -7.04 -4.99
N MET A 197 2.94 -5.95 -4.62
CA MET A 197 1.88 -5.98 -3.62
C MET A 197 0.70 -6.87 -4.08
N VAL A 198 0.28 -6.82 -5.35
CA VAL A 198 -0.76 -7.72 -5.87
C VAL A 198 -0.32 -9.18 -5.78
N SER A 199 0.91 -9.49 -6.19
CA SER A 199 1.47 -10.84 -6.08
C SER A 199 1.52 -11.32 -4.63
N PHE A 200 1.90 -10.44 -3.71
CA PHE A 200 1.91 -10.76 -2.28
C PHE A 200 0.51 -11.04 -1.74
N VAL A 201 -0.50 -10.24 -2.08
CA VAL A 201 -1.89 -10.51 -1.66
C VAL A 201 -2.36 -11.86 -2.22
N LYS A 202 -2.02 -12.22 -3.47
CA LYS A 202 -2.33 -13.54 -4.03
C LYS A 202 -1.64 -14.67 -3.27
N GLU A 203 -0.38 -14.48 -2.86
CA GLU A 203 0.34 -15.42 -1.99
C GLU A 203 -0.40 -15.61 -0.66
N LEU A 204 -0.83 -14.52 -0.01
CA LEU A 204 -1.61 -14.60 1.24
C LEU A 204 -2.94 -15.34 1.06
N VAL A 205 -3.63 -15.12 -0.07
CA VAL A 205 -4.84 -15.89 -0.42
C VAL A 205 -4.52 -17.37 -0.60
N GLY A 206 -3.40 -17.71 -1.25
CA GLY A 206 -2.93 -19.08 -1.35
C GLY A 206 -2.66 -19.72 0.00
N ILE A 207 -1.97 -19.01 0.90
CA ILE A 207 -1.70 -19.47 2.28
C ILE A 207 -3.01 -19.74 3.04
N ALA A 208 -4.01 -18.87 2.88
CA ALA A 208 -5.34 -19.07 3.47
C ALA A 208 -6.09 -20.25 2.82
N GLY A 209 -6.02 -20.39 1.49
CA GLY A 209 -6.77 -21.37 0.70
C GLY A 209 -6.25 -22.79 0.77
N SER A 210 -4.93 -22.99 0.70
CA SER A 210 -4.26 -24.31 0.80
C SER A 210 -4.57 -25.04 2.11
N ARG A 211 -5.16 -24.35 3.08
CA ARG A 211 -5.51 -24.89 4.40
C ARG A 211 -7.02 -24.98 4.66
N ALA A 212 -7.86 -24.43 3.78
CA ALA A 212 -9.32 -24.61 3.83
C ALA A 212 -9.79 -25.83 3.00
N GLY A 213 -8.88 -26.58 2.38
CA GLY A 213 -9.20 -27.75 1.56
C GLY A 213 -9.75 -27.42 0.16
N PHE A 214 -9.60 -26.18 -0.31
CA PHE A 214 -9.99 -25.84 -1.69
C PHE A 214 -8.92 -26.31 -2.68
N SER A 215 -9.13 -27.48 -3.30
CA SER A 215 -8.40 -27.89 -4.49
C SER A 215 -8.83 -27.03 -5.68
N THR A 216 -7.91 -26.23 -6.21
CA THR A 216 -8.05 -25.62 -7.54
C THR A 216 -7.57 -26.62 -8.59
N GLU A 217 -8.34 -27.69 -8.82
CA GLU A 217 -8.17 -28.57 -9.97
C GLU A 217 -9.53 -28.76 -10.64
N GLY A 218 -9.83 -27.85 -11.57
CA GLY A 218 -10.83 -28.05 -12.61
C GLY A 218 -10.12 -28.44 -13.89
N GLU A 219 -9.45 -29.59 -13.90
CA GLU A 219 -8.98 -30.19 -15.15
C GLU A 219 -10.17 -30.93 -15.77
N MET A 220 -10.80 -30.29 -16.75
CA MET A 220 -11.89 -30.86 -17.53
C MET A 220 -11.34 -31.99 -18.38
N ARG A 221 -11.36 -33.22 -17.85
CA ARG A 221 -11.23 -34.42 -18.66
C ARG A 221 -12.49 -34.58 -19.49
N VAL A 222 -12.38 -34.26 -20.77
CA VAL A 222 -13.30 -34.72 -21.80
C VAL A 222 -13.08 -36.22 -21.95
N VAL A 223 -14.13 -37.00 -21.70
CA VAL A 223 -14.28 -38.36 -22.23
C VAL A 223 -15.26 -38.26 -23.39
#